data_AF-A0AA89RXM6-F1
#
_entry.id   AF-A0AA89RXM6-F1
#
_cell.length_a   1.000
_cell.length_b   1.000
_cell.length_c   1.000
_cell.angle_alpha   90.00
_cell.angle_beta   90.00
_cell.angle_gamma   90.00
#
_symmetry.space_group_name_H-M   'P 1'
#
loop_
_entity.id
_entity.type
_entity.pdbx_description
1 polymer ?
#
loop_
_entity_poly.entity_id
_entity_poly.type
_entity_poly.pdbx_seq_one_letter_code
_entity_poly.pdbx_strand_id
1 'polypeptide(L)'
;MKKTSSILAIAATIVTGNAFAADTEAYVLASKPPAYGMIPAANMIYALMLKDPCLLPIANAKNMHMAAIFNNKLRPDHPDIGCWGRTLHPSKAEVFVIGPTGEISSGMSLTAFVRATINRDGDGTALGPAITSEDFRKNIDEYQKSTR
;
A
#
# COMPACT_ATOMS: atom_id res chain seq x y z
N MET A 1 -33.50 58.96 -1.18
CA MET A 1 -32.26 58.18 -1.35
C MET A 1 -31.29 58.48 -0.22
N LYS A 2 -30.98 57.50 0.64
CA LYS A 2 -29.63 57.15 1.14
C LYS A 2 -29.78 56.13 2.27
N LYS A 3 -29.41 54.88 1.96
CA LYS A 3 -29.34 53.75 2.87
C LYS A 3 -28.03 53.85 3.65
N THR A 4 -28.07 53.71 4.97
CA THR A 4 -26.88 53.51 5.81
C THR A 4 -26.81 52.04 6.21
N SER A 5 -25.99 51.28 5.51
CA SER A 5 -25.61 49.92 5.91
C SER A 5 -24.39 50.02 6.83
N SER A 6 -24.52 49.56 8.07
CA SER A 6 -23.38 49.32 8.95
C SER A 6 -23.00 47.84 8.88
N ILE A 7 -21.77 47.58 8.45
CA ILE A 7 -21.18 46.27 8.20
C ILE A 7 -20.74 45.66 9.54
N LEU A 8 -21.24 44.47 9.87
CA LEU A 8 -20.77 43.67 10.99
C LEU A 8 -19.63 42.76 10.48
N ALA A 9 -18.39 43.00 10.92
CA ALA A 9 -17.25 42.15 10.58
C ALA A 9 -17.21 40.95 11.52
N ILE A 10 -17.50 39.74 11.01
CA ILE A 10 -17.29 38.48 11.73
C ILE A 10 -15.90 37.97 11.35
N ALA A 11 -14.97 38.04 12.31
CA ALA A 11 -13.66 37.40 12.17
C ALA A 11 -13.82 35.88 12.31
N ALA A 12 -13.78 35.17 11.19
CA ALA A 12 -13.71 33.71 11.19
C ALA A 12 -12.27 33.28 11.52
N THR A 13 -12.04 32.79 12.74
CA THR A 13 -10.82 32.07 13.09
C THR A 13 -10.80 30.73 12.37
N ILE A 14 -10.08 30.68 11.25
CA ILE A 14 -9.77 29.42 10.58
C ILE A 14 -8.79 28.66 11.48
N VAL A 15 -9.29 27.70 12.25
CA VAL A 15 -8.44 26.67 12.85
C VAL A 15 -7.97 25.78 11.71
N THR A 16 -6.77 26.05 11.19
CA THR A 16 -6.08 25.12 10.30
C THR A 16 -5.70 23.89 11.11
N GLY A 17 -6.63 22.93 11.19
CA GLY A 17 -6.31 21.59 11.64
C GLY A 17 -5.31 21.00 10.66
N ASN A 18 -4.05 20.90 11.06
CA ASN A 18 -3.09 20.07 10.35
C ASN A 18 -3.59 18.64 10.46
N ALA A 19 -4.26 18.16 9.41
CA ALA A 19 -4.53 16.74 9.26
C ALA A 19 -3.16 16.06 9.13
N PHE A 20 -2.69 15.45 10.22
CA PHE A 20 -1.58 14.53 10.14
C PHE A 20 -2.06 13.35 9.29
N ALA A 21 -1.69 13.34 8.01
CA ALA A 21 -1.81 12.15 7.19
C ALA A 21 -1.03 11.05 7.95
N ALA A 22 -1.76 10.06 8.45
CA ALA A 22 -1.16 8.91 9.10
C ALA A 22 -0.31 8.18 8.06
N ASP A 23 0.87 7.71 8.47
CA ASP A 23 1.74 6.96 7.56
C ASP A 23 0.99 5.76 6.98
N THR A 24 1.09 5.58 5.66
CA THR A 24 0.38 4.51 4.97
C THR A 24 1.10 3.20 5.21
N GLU A 25 0.38 2.17 5.68
CA GLU A 25 0.95 0.83 5.78
C GLU A 25 0.92 0.09 4.44
N ALA A 26 1.99 -0.64 4.14
CA ALA A 26 2.15 -1.43 2.94
C ALA A 26 2.89 -2.75 3.19
N TYR A 27 2.72 -3.72 2.29
CA TYR A 27 3.68 -4.80 2.11
C TYR A 27 4.70 -4.39 1.04
N VAL A 28 5.97 -4.34 1.43
CA VAL A 28 7.06 -3.87 0.58
C VAL A 28 7.95 -5.04 0.17
N LEU A 29 8.12 -5.21 -1.14
CA LEU A 29 9.19 -6.01 -1.72
C LEU A 29 10.30 -5.06 -2.15
N ALA A 30 11.54 -5.34 -1.74
CA ALA A 30 12.69 -4.53 -2.07
C ALA A 30 13.84 -5.39 -2.61
N SER A 31 14.68 -4.79 -3.45
CA SER A 31 15.88 -5.39 -4.02
C SER A 31 17.00 -5.63 -3.00
N LYS A 32 16.91 -4.95 -1.85
CA LYS A 32 17.83 -5.07 -0.72
C LYS A 32 17.04 -5.22 0.58
N PRO A 33 17.56 -5.97 1.57
CA PRO A 33 16.94 -6.03 2.88
C PRO A 33 16.93 -4.65 3.56
N PRO A 34 16.00 -4.41 4.51
CA PRO A 34 15.99 -3.18 5.30
C PRO A 34 17.31 -2.96 6.03
N ALA A 35 17.83 -1.73 6.01
CA ALA A 35 19.04 -1.34 6.75
C ALA A 35 18.63 -0.49 7.95
N TYR A 36 18.93 -0.96 9.17
CA TYR A 36 18.48 -0.30 10.42
C TYR A 36 16.96 -0.04 10.46
N GLY A 37 16.16 -0.93 9.84
CA GLY A 37 14.71 -0.79 9.73
C GLY A 37 14.23 0.12 8.59
N MET A 38 15.13 0.82 7.90
CA MET A 38 14.78 1.68 6.76
C MET A 38 14.80 0.90 5.44
N ILE A 39 13.85 1.21 4.56
CA ILE A 39 13.74 0.70 3.19
C ILE A 39 13.74 1.90 2.24
N PRO A 40 14.88 2.27 1.65
CA PRO A 40 14.92 3.38 0.70
C PRO A 40 13.98 3.16 -0.48
N ALA A 41 13.25 4.19 -0.91
CA ALA A 41 12.34 4.15 -2.06
C ALA A 41 13.03 3.59 -3.32
N ALA A 42 14.29 4.00 -3.55
CA ALA A 42 15.12 3.53 -4.65
C ALA A 42 15.42 2.01 -4.64
N ASN A 43 15.24 1.34 -3.50
CA ASN A 43 15.40 -0.11 -3.39
C ASN A 43 14.05 -0.85 -3.49
N MET A 44 12.92 -0.16 -3.38
CA MET A 44 11.60 -0.80 -3.48
C MET A 44 11.38 -1.33 -4.90
N ILE A 45 10.66 -2.44 -4.99
CA ILE A 45 10.18 -3.06 -6.22
C ILE A 45 8.66 -2.93 -6.26
N TYR A 46 8.01 -3.25 -5.14
CA TYR A 46 6.57 -3.07 -4.93
C TYR A 46 6.32 -2.50 -3.54
N ALA A 47 5.35 -1.59 -3.43
CA ALA A 47 4.68 -1.26 -2.18
C ALA A 47 3.17 -1.50 -2.35
N LEU A 48 2.68 -2.54 -1.69
CA LEU A 48 1.30 -3.01 -1.74
C LEU A 48 0.51 -2.37 -0.58
N MET A 49 -0.20 -1.29 -0.85
CA MET A 49 -0.86 -0.51 0.20
C MET A 49 -1.99 -1.33 0.85
N LEU A 50 -2.10 -1.29 2.17
CA LEU A 50 -3.06 -2.11 2.92
C LEU A 50 -4.45 -1.49 3.02
N LYS A 51 -4.55 -0.17 2.89
CA LYS A 51 -5.80 0.58 3.10
C LYS A 51 -6.26 1.33 1.85
N ASP A 52 -5.33 1.72 0.99
CA ASP A 52 -5.66 2.53 -0.16
C ASP A 52 -6.38 1.68 -1.22
N PRO A 53 -7.54 2.13 -1.74
CA PRO A 53 -8.30 1.37 -2.71
C PRO A 53 -7.61 1.36 -4.08
N CYS A 54 -7.87 0.30 -4.85
CA CYS A 54 -7.53 0.26 -6.27
C CYS A 54 -8.26 1.39 -7.03
N LEU A 55 -7.52 2.20 -7.79
CA LEU A 55 -8.07 3.30 -8.61
C LEU A 55 -8.19 2.96 -10.10
N LEU A 56 -7.66 1.82 -10.53
CA LEU A 56 -7.80 1.39 -11.92
C LEU A 56 -9.25 0.99 -12.23
N PRO A 57 -9.75 1.25 -13.45
CA PRO A 57 -11.12 0.96 -13.85
C PRO A 57 -11.33 -0.54 -14.14
N ILE A 58 -11.05 -1.40 -13.14
CA ILE A 58 -11.16 -2.85 -13.22
C ILE A 58 -12.53 -3.27 -12.69
N ALA A 59 -13.26 -4.08 -13.48
CA ALA A 59 -14.53 -4.63 -13.05
C ALA A 59 -14.36 -5.46 -11.77
N ASN A 60 -15.22 -5.23 -10.78
CA ASN A 60 -15.21 -5.93 -9.48
C ASN A 60 -13.94 -5.75 -8.62
N ALA A 61 -13.14 -4.70 -8.83
CA ALA A 61 -11.93 -4.43 -8.03
C ALA A 61 -12.18 -3.89 -6.60
N LYS A 62 -13.40 -4.02 -6.07
CA LYS A 62 -13.76 -3.54 -4.72
C LYS A 62 -12.91 -4.16 -3.61
N ASN A 63 -12.36 -5.35 -3.86
CA ASN A 63 -11.50 -6.08 -2.92
C ASN A 63 -10.01 -5.92 -3.25
N MET A 64 -9.66 -5.03 -4.19
CA MET A 64 -8.29 -4.74 -4.56
C MET A 64 -7.83 -3.43 -3.94
N HIS A 65 -6.53 -3.37 -3.68
CA HIS A 65 -5.88 -2.23 -3.08
C HIS A 65 -4.84 -1.63 -4.02
N MET A 66 -4.41 -0.40 -3.76
CA MET A 66 -3.39 0.27 -4.55
C MET A 66 -2.04 -0.44 -4.44
N ALA A 67 -1.36 -0.60 -5.58
CA ALA A 67 0.02 -1.05 -5.66
C ALA A 67 0.88 0.06 -6.27
N ALA A 68 1.96 0.45 -5.60
CA ALA A 68 3.01 1.26 -6.19
C ALA A 68 4.10 0.32 -6.73
N ILE A 69 4.43 0.48 -8.02
CA ILE A 69 5.32 -0.41 -8.77
C ILE A 69 6.57 0.38 -9.19
N PHE A 70 7.73 -0.03 -8.69
CA PHE A 70 9.01 0.66 -8.88
C PHE A 70 9.89 0.00 -9.94
N ASN A 71 9.26 -0.54 -10.99
CA ASN A 71 9.95 -1.27 -12.07
C ASN A 71 10.58 -0.34 -13.13
N ASN A 72 10.27 0.96 -13.08
CA ASN A 72 10.72 1.93 -14.07
C ASN A 72 12.09 2.53 -13.70
N LYS A 73 13.16 1.94 -14.26
CA LYS A 73 14.54 2.45 -14.08
C LYS A 73 14.75 3.88 -14.62
N LEU A 74 13.88 4.36 -15.50
CA LEU A 74 13.98 5.71 -16.06
C LEU A 74 13.32 6.78 -15.16
N ARG A 75 12.44 6.37 -14.24
CA ARG A 75 11.77 7.24 -13.26
C ARG A 75 11.68 6.56 -11.90
N PRO A 76 12.82 6.36 -11.19
CA PRO A 76 12.86 5.64 -9.92
C PRO A 76 12.08 6.35 -8.79
N ASP A 77 11.80 7.63 -8.96
CA ASP A 77 11.06 8.53 -8.07
C ASP A 77 9.54 8.54 -8.33
N HIS A 78 9.08 7.96 -9.44
CA HIS A 78 7.67 7.91 -9.81
C HIS A 78 7.21 6.47 -10.02
N PRO A 79 6.68 5.81 -8.97
CA PRO A 79 6.14 4.48 -9.12
C PRO A 79 4.92 4.51 -10.04
N ASP A 80 4.82 3.49 -10.89
CA ASP A 80 3.60 3.24 -11.64
C ASP A 80 2.51 2.75 -10.66
N ILE A 81 1.27 3.22 -10.86
CA ILE A 81 0.15 2.88 -9.97
C ILE A 81 -0.64 1.73 -10.58
N GLY A 82 -0.64 0.62 -9.86
CA GLY A 82 -1.41 -0.57 -10.15
C GLY A 82 -2.40 -0.91 -9.05
N CYS A 83 -2.93 -2.12 -9.11
CA CYS A 83 -3.77 -2.71 -8.09
C CYS A 83 -3.27 -4.08 -7.67
N TRP A 84 -3.45 -4.47 -6.43
CA TRP A 84 -3.09 -5.80 -5.94
C TRP A 84 -4.22 -6.46 -5.15
N GLY A 85 -4.13 -7.77 -5.04
CA GLY A 85 -5.01 -8.56 -4.20
C GLY A 85 -4.37 -9.89 -3.81
N ARG A 86 -4.92 -10.52 -2.77
CA ARG A 86 -4.58 -11.91 -2.41
C ARG A 86 -5.38 -12.87 -3.29
N THR A 87 -4.78 -14.00 -3.63
CA THR A 87 -5.51 -15.10 -4.27
C THR A 87 -6.27 -15.92 -3.23
N LEU A 88 -6.99 -16.94 -3.69
CA LEU A 88 -7.66 -17.92 -2.83
C LEU A 88 -6.72 -19.01 -2.32
N HIS A 89 -5.40 -18.89 -2.54
CA HIS A 89 -4.46 -19.92 -2.16
C HIS A 89 -4.47 -20.14 -0.64
N PRO A 90 -4.48 -21.41 -0.17
CA PRO A 90 -4.59 -21.74 1.26
C PRO A 90 -3.57 -21.07 2.18
N SER A 91 -2.37 -20.76 1.67
CA SER A 91 -1.33 -20.10 2.45
C SER A 91 -1.70 -18.67 2.90
N LYS A 92 -2.70 -18.04 2.28
CA LYS A 92 -3.04 -16.61 2.39
C LYS A 92 -1.88 -15.66 2.05
N ALA A 93 -0.79 -16.20 1.49
CA ALA A 93 0.43 -15.48 1.17
C ALA A 93 0.50 -15.12 -0.31
N GLU A 94 -0.18 -15.85 -1.18
CA GLU A 94 -0.10 -15.59 -2.62
C GLU A 94 -0.88 -14.31 -2.97
N VAL A 95 -0.22 -13.46 -3.76
CA VAL A 95 -0.75 -12.19 -4.25
C VAL A 95 -0.50 -12.05 -5.75
N PHE A 96 -1.32 -11.21 -6.37
CA PHE A 96 -1.12 -10.75 -7.74
C PHE A 96 -1.16 -9.22 -7.77
N VAL A 97 -0.46 -8.64 -8.74
CA VAL A 97 -0.46 -7.21 -9.05
C VAL A 97 -0.89 -7.04 -10.49
N ILE A 98 -1.80 -6.10 -10.73
CA ILE A 98 -2.22 -5.62 -12.04
C ILE A 98 -1.62 -4.24 -12.21
N GLY A 99 -0.73 -4.07 -13.19
CA GLY A 99 -0.12 -2.78 -13.48
C GLY A 99 -1.07 -1.82 -14.21
N PRO A 100 -0.63 -0.57 -14.46
CA PRO A 100 -1.47 0.46 -15.06
C PRO A 100 -1.97 0.11 -16.48
N THR A 101 -1.29 -0.79 -17.20
CA THR A 101 -1.68 -1.21 -18.56
C THR A 101 -2.45 -2.53 -18.59
N GLY A 102 -2.78 -3.09 -17.42
CA GLY A 102 -3.50 -4.35 -17.28
C GLY A 102 -2.62 -5.60 -17.30
N GLU A 103 -1.29 -5.44 -17.37
CA GLU A 103 -0.34 -6.53 -17.22
C GLU A 103 -0.42 -7.14 -15.82
N ILE A 104 -0.33 -8.48 -15.75
CA ILE A 104 -0.52 -9.21 -14.49
C ILE A 104 0.82 -9.83 -14.06
N SER A 105 1.27 -9.44 -12.87
CA SER A 105 2.33 -10.12 -12.13
C SER A 105 1.69 -11.08 -11.12
N SER A 106 1.74 -12.38 -11.39
CA SER A 106 1.20 -13.45 -10.53
C SER A 106 2.31 -14.27 -9.85
N GLY A 107 1.93 -15.12 -8.88
CA GLY A 107 2.85 -16.05 -8.22
C GLY A 107 3.79 -15.39 -7.20
N MET A 108 3.52 -14.14 -6.81
CA MET A 108 4.24 -13.49 -5.72
C MET A 108 3.72 -14.01 -4.38
N SER A 109 4.63 -14.18 -3.42
CA SER A 109 4.29 -14.60 -2.06
C SER A 109 4.67 -13.51 -1.06
N LEU A 110 3.74 -13.17 -0.17
CA LEU A 110 3.95 -12.24 0.94
C LEU A 110 5.08 -12.69 1.89
N THR A 111 5.53 -13.94 1.83
CA THR A 111 6.72 -14.40 2.57
C THR A 111 7.99 -13.67 2.14
N ALA A 112 8.02 -13.10 0.93
CA ALA A 112 9.13 -12.28 0.44
C ALA A 112 8.97 -10.78 0.77
N PHE A 113 7.86 -10.38 1.38
CA PHE A 113 7.53 -8.98 1.65
C PHE A 113 7.73 -8.64 3.13
N VAL A 114 8.07 -7.38 3.37
CA VAL A 114 8.14 -6.77 4.69
C VAL A 114 6.91 -5.90 4.88
N ARG A 115 6.22 -6.00 6.01
CA ARG A 115 5.22 -5.00 6.41
C ARG A 115 5.96 -3.74 6.84
N ALA A 116 5.59 -2.60 6.28
CA ALA A 116 6.24 -1.33 6.55
C ALA A 116 5.23 -0.19 6.58
N THR A 117 5.58 0.92 7.22
CA THR A 117 4.96 2.23 6.95
C THR A 117 5.70 2.90 5.80
N ILE A 118 4.98 3.62 4.94
CA ILE A 118 5.54 4.49 3.91
C ILE A 118 5.53 5.91 4.46
N ASN A 119 6.74 6.46 4.61
CA ASN A 119 6.99 7.79 5.14
C ASN A 119 6.66 8.84 4.06
N ARG A 120 6.61 10.12 4.47
CA ARG A 120 6.27 11.24 3.56
C ARG A 120 7.30 11.49 2.45
N ASP A 121 8.55 11.09 2.68
CA ASP A 121 9.64 11.16 1.69
C ASP A 121 9.61 9.96 0.72
N GLY A 122 8.70 9.00 0.91
CA GLY A 122 8.57 7.80 0.09
C GLY A 122 9.39 6.60 0.59
N ASP A 123 10.26 6.80 1.58
CA ASP A 123 11.00 5.71 2.20
C ASP A 123 10.08 4.87 3.09
N GLY A 124 10.45 3.61 3.29
CA GLY A 124 9.73 2.67 4.12
C GLY A 124 10.38 2.51 5.49
N THR A 125 9.58 2.33 6.53
CA THR A 125 10.04 1.88 7.86
C THR A 125 9.47 0.49 8.13
N ALA A 126 10.36 -0.51 8.22
CA ALA A 126 10.00 -1.90 8.44
C ALA A 126 9.39 -2.13 9.83
N LEU A 127 8.23 -2.78 9.85
CA LEU A 127 7.50 -3.19 11.05
C LEU A 127 7.65 -4.70 11.36
N GLY A 128 8.07 -5.50 10.37
CA GLY A 128 8.22 -6.95 10.48
C GLY A 128 7.89 -7.65 9.16
N PRO A 129 7.89 -9.00 9.12
CA PRO A 129 7.49 -9.73 7.91
C PRO A 129 6.01 -9.50 7.58
N ALA A 130 5.65 -9.49 6.30
CA ALA A 130 4.25 -9.41 5.89
C ALA A 130 3.46 -10.68 6.26
N ILE A 131 4.13 -11.83 6.23
CA ILE A 131 3.68 -13.10 6.80
C ILE A 131 4.90 -13.86 7.33
N THR A 132 4.79 -14.43 8.53
CA THR A 132 5.85 -15.26 9.11
C THR A 132 5.86 -16.66 8.47
N SER A 133 6.97 -17.38 8.59
CA SER A 133 7.06 -18.78 8.17
C SER A 133 6.10 -19.67 8.98
N GLU A 134 5.91 -19.33 10.26
CA GLU A 134 4.99 -19.97 11.18
C GLU A 134 3.54 -19.79 10.73
N ASP A 135 3.14 -18.55 10.40
CA ASP A 135 1.79 -18.25 9.90
C ASP A 135 1.52 -18.91 8.56
N PHE A 136 2.50 -18.90 7.65
CA PHE A 136 2.40 -19.59 6.37
C PHE A 136 2.10 -21.08 6.58
N ARG A 137 2.90 -21.76 7.41
CA ARG A 137 2.73 -23.19 7.69
C ARG A 137 1.40 -23.47 8.40
N LYS A 138 1.04 -22.66 9.40
CA LYS A 138 -0.24 -22.75 10.10
C LYS A 138 -1.43 -22.67 9.15
N ASN A 139 -1.43 -21.73 8.20
CA ASN A 139 -2.51 -21.58 7.23
C ASN A 139 -2.66 -22.84 6.35
N ILE A 140 -1.56 -23.45 5.92
CA ILE A 140 -1.58 -24.70 5.13
C ILE A 140 -2.12 -25.86 5.98
N ASP A 141 -1.64 -26.02 7.20
CA ASP A 141 -2.06 -27.09 8.10
C ASP A 141 -3.55 -27.00 8.44
N GLU A 142 -4.06 -25.79 8.69
CA GLU A 142 -5.48 -25.52 8.93
C GLU A 142 -6.34 -25.89 7.71
N TYR A 143 -5.91 -25.52 6.51
CA TYR A 143 -6.61 -25.89 5.27
C TYR A 143 -6.65 -27.41 5.06
N GLN A 144 -5.52 -28.10 5.26
CA GLN A 144 -5.45 -29.55 5.14
C GLN A 144 -6.35 -30.27 6.16
N LYS A 145 -6.49 -29.72 7.38
CA LYS A 145 -7.43 -30.26 8.38
C LYS A 145 -8.88 -30.02 7.99
N SER A 146 -9.20 -28.90 7.36
CA SER A 146 -10.58 -28.56 6.97
C SER A 146 -11.12 -29.36 5.78
N THR A 147 -10.25 -30.01 5.01
CA THR A 147 -10.59 -30.80 3.82
C THR A 147 -10.58 -32.31 4.06
N ARG A 148 -10.29 -32.74 5.30
CA ARG A 148 -10.41 -34.12 5.76
C ARG A 148 -11.69 -34.31 6.54
#